data_AF-A0A243SHL1-F1
#
_entry.id   AF-A0A243SHL1-F1
#
_cell.length_a   1.000
_cell.length_b   1.000
_cell.length_c   1.000
_cell.angle_alpha   90.00
_cell.angle_beta   90.00
_cell.angle_gamma   90.00
#
_symmetry.space_group_name_H-M   'P 1'
#
loop_
_entity.id
_entity.type
_entity.pdbx_description
1 polymer ?
#
loop_
_entity_poly.entity_id
_entity_poly.type
_entity_poly.pdbx_seq_one_letter_code
_entity_poly.pdbx_strand_id
1 'polypeptide(L)'
;MEKERLFELIRREEVLLFAGAGFSMYAGYPSGKELAKKMHNKLTPNQQDEIELTSNLLQVTEDIYNLKNGSKNFLIEILKKEFHKEPSNTETHDILAKIPQIKTVITTNYDDLFERTNKNLEVIRRSSDYSIIDSKKQLLFKIHGDLSDTKNIILTNSDYNNFFIENKVETVFWTAVKDRLASNHILFVGYSLEDSNIMVMFNKILRELGDHGKELFFVSPSIYLPKRKFLEMSKINYIESTGEDLIKEIYEDLKLNYIPGLSKGDGTADTAINFGQLNKIDLQISKRNDTLYIGKFSSLKGIGKTEMKFNLELPDDKRERILKALNGNSFDDFILDSEIIREFSHFFNGIRLANEENITKFHLRKRPNIEGIFDFIFEDGFE
;
A
#
# COMPACT_ATOMS: atom_id res chain seq x y z
N MET A 1 -5.86 -17.95 -5.17
CA MET A 1 -7.13 -17.35 -5.60
C MET A 1 -7.36 -15.99 -4.94
N GLU A 2 -7.86 -15.88 -3.69
CA GLU A 2 -8.19 -14.57 -3.10
C GLU A 2 -7.00 -13.59 -3.01
N LYS A 3 -5.86 -14.08 -2.55
CA LYS A 3 -4.64 -13.27 -2.40
C LYS A 3 -4.07 -12.80 -3.74
N GLU A 4 -4.11 -13.67 -4.74
CA GLU A 4 -3.65 -13.36 -6.09
C GLU A 4 -4.55 -12.31 -6.76
N ARG A 5 -5.86 -12.44 -6.56
CA ARG A 5 -6.85 -11.45 -6.99
C ARG A 5 -6.61 -10.10 -6.31
N LEU A 6 -6.39 -10.08 -4.99
CA LEU A 6 -6.02 -8.86 -4.28
C LEU A 6 -4.77 -8.21 -4.87
N PHE A 7 -3.73 -8.99 -5.16
CA PHE A 7 -2.47 -8.46 -5.69
C PHE A 7 -2.65 -7.87 -7.10
N GLU A 8 -3.45 -8.52 -7.95
CA GLU A 8 -3.86 -7.98 -9.25
C GLU A 8 -4.56 -6.62 -9.10
N LEU A 9 -5.55 -6.52 -8.22
CA LEU A 9 -6.28 -5.27 -7.98
C LEU A 9 -5.38 -4.16 -7.41
N ILE A 10 -4.40 -4.51 -6.57
CA ILE A 10 -3.39 -3.56 -6.07
C ILE A 10 -2.51 -3.07 -7.23
N ARG A 11 -2.03 -3.95 -8.12
CA ARG A 11 -1.25 -3.53 -9.31
C ARG A 11 -2.03 -2.59 -10.21
N ARG A 12 -3.35 -2.74 -10.28
CA ARG A 12 -4.26 -1.84 -11.01
C ARG A 12 -4.60 -0.55 -10.27
N GLU A 13 -4.10 -0.37 -9.04
CA GLU A 13 -4.33 0.82 -8.21
C GLU A 13 -5.81 0.99 -7.79
N GLU A 14 -6.57 -0.12 -7.73
CA GLU A 14 -8.02 -0.12 -7.46
C GLU A 14 -8.38 -0.49 -6.00
N VAL A 15 -7.37 -0.66 -5.14
CA VAL A 15 -7.55 -1.07 -3.74
C VAL A 15 -7.25 0.09 -2.81
N LEU A 16 -8.19 0.35 -1.90
CA LEU A 16 -7.95 1.19 -0.72
C LEU A 16 -7.60 0.30 0.48
N LEU A 17 -6.74 0.81 1.35
CA LEU A 17 -6.41 0.17 2.62
C LEU A 17 -7.30 0.76 3.72
N PHE A 18 -8.00 -0.10 4.46
CA PHE A 18 -8.68 0.26 5.70
C PHE A 18 -7.91 -0.33 6.89
N ALA A 19 -7.17 0.52 7.60
CA ALA A 19 -6.27 0.13 8.67
C ALA A 19 -6.84 0.44 10.06
N GLY A 20 -6.97 -0.58 10.89
CA GLY A 20 -7.39 -0.45 12.30
C GLY A 20 -6.23 -0.53 13.28
N ALA A 21 -6.55 -0.53 14.58
CA ALA A 21 -5.56 -0.46 15.66
C ALA A 21 -4.57 -1.63 15.65
N GLY A 22 -4.99 -2.80 15.13
CA GLY A 22 -4.12 -3.97 14.97
C GLY A 22 -2.93 -3.73 14.04
N PHE A 23 -3.01 -2.77 13.11
CA PHE A 23 -1.89 -2.41 12.25
C PHE A 23 -0.80 -1.66 13.04
N SER A 24 -1.20 -0.88 14.05
CA SER A 24 -0.30 -0.14 14.94
C SER A 24 0.22 -0.98 16.12
N MET A 25 -0.33 -2.17 16.37
CA MET A 25 0.12 -3.04 17.47
C MET A 25 1.57 -3.49 17.31
N TYR A 26 2.03 -3.71 16.07
CA TYR A 26 3.43 -4.07 15.78
C TYR A 26 4.41 -2.96 16.21
N ALA A 27 3.93 -1.72 16.27
CA ALA A 27 4.69 -0.55 16.74
C ALA A 27 4.63 -0.35 18.26
N GLY A 28 4.00 -1.27 19.00
CA GLY A 28 3.88 -1.20 20.46
C GLY A 28 2.71 -0.35 20.96
N TYR A 29 1.81 0.09 20.07
CA TYR A 29 0.60 0.80 20.45
C TYR A 29 -0.54 -0.13 20.86
N PRO A 30 -1.43 0.31 21.77
CA PRO A 30 -2.48 -0.55 22.29
C PRO A 30 -3.58 -0.81 21.25
N SER A 31 -4.12 -2.01 21.26
CA SER A 31 -5.44 -2.30 20.69
C SER A 31 -6.54 -1.52 21.43
N GLY A 32 -7.74 -1.45 20.85
CA GLY A 32 -8.89 -0.80 21.51
C GLY A 32 -9.22 -1.41 22.88
N LYS A 33 -9.12 -2.74 23.01
CA LYS A 33 -9.31 -3.46 24.28
C LYS A 33 -8.24 -3.09 25.32
N GLU A 34 -6.98 -3.00 24.91
CA GLU A 34 -5.89 -2.61 25.80
C GLU A 34 -5.97 -1.14 26.20
N LEU A 35 -6.42 -0.27 25.29
CA LEU A 35 -6.66 1.14 25.56
C LEU A 35 -7.77 1.32 26.59
N ALA A 36 -8.88 0.57 26.48
CA ALA A 36 -9.96 0.57 27.47
C ALA A 36 -9.42 0.20 28.88
N LYS A 37 -8.62 -0.88 28.96
CA LYS A 37 -7.96 -1.30 30.21
C LYS A 37 -7.01 -0.23 30.75
N LYS A 38 -6.22 0.41 29.90
CA LYS A 38 -5.30 1.49 30.31
C LYS A 38 -6.06 2.71 30.83
N MET A 39 -7.19 3.06 30.22
CA MET A 39 -8.03 4.18 30.65
C MET A 39 -8.69 3.90 32.00
N HIS A 40 -9.27 2.71 32.18
CA HIS A 40 -9.84 2.27 33.45
C HIS A 40 -8.79 2.25 34.58
N ASN A 41 -7.61 1.69 34.32
CA ASN A 41 -6.51 1.63 35.28
C ASN A 41 -5.95 3.00 35.71
N LYS A 42 -6.30 4.09 35.01
CA LYS A 42 -5.90 5.47 35.36
C LYS A 42 -6.90 6.17 36.28
N LEU A 43 -8.07 5.60 36.49
CA LEU A 43 -9.04 6.07 37.47
C LEU A 43 -8.56 5.80 38.90
N THR A 44 -9.12 6.52 39.88
CA THR A 44 -8.90 6.21 41.30
C THR A 44 -9.57 4.88 41.66
N PRO A 45 -9.13 4.15 42.70
CA PRO A 45 -9.75 2.88 43.10
C PRO A 45 -11.28 2.92 43.21
N ASN A 46 -11.84 3.93 43.89
CA ASN A 46 -13.30 4.08 44.01
C ASN A 46 -14.01 4.24 42.65
N GLN A 47 -13.37 4.95 41.71
CA GLN A 47 -13.90 5.16 40.36
C GLN A 47 -13.79 3.91 39.48
N GLN A 48 -12.80 3.04 39.75
CA GLN A 48 -12.67 1.77 39.06
C GLN A 48 -13.80 0.81 39.45
N ASP A 49 -14.23 0.84 40.71
CA ASP A 49 -15.35 0.03 41.20
C ASP A 49 -16.71 0.50 40.63
N GLU A 50 -16.81 1.79 40.26
CA GLU A 50 -18.01 2.37 39.63
C GLU A 50 -18.14 2.07 38.13
N ILE A 51 -17.05 1.69 37.45
CA ILE A 51 -17.03 1.46 36.01
C ILE A 51 -16.69 0.00 35.71
N GLU A 52 -17.60 -0.68 35.01
CA GLU A 52 -17.35 -2.04 34.53
C GLU A 52 -16.28 -2.06 33.43
N LEU A 53 -15.16 -2.73 33.69
CA LEU A 53 -14.13 -2.94 32.68
C LEU A 53 -14.57 -4.00 31.68
N THR A 54 -14.96 -3.56 30.47
CA THR A 54 -15.26 -4.45 29.34
C THR A 54 -14.17 -4.36 28.26
N SER A 55 -14.24 -5.24 27.25
CA SER A 55 -13.39 -5.12 26.06
C SER A 55 -13.86 -4.07 25.05
N ASN A 56 -15.04 -3.48 25.26
CA ASN A 56 -15.61 -2.48 24.36
C ASN A 56 -15.11 -1.09 24.77
N LEU A 57 -14.20 -0.53 23.96
CA LEU A 57 -13.65 0.80 24.18
C LEU A 57 -14.72 1.90 24.23
N LEU A 58 -15.73 1.86 23.36
CA LEU A 58 -16.78 2.88 23.32
C LEU A 58 -17.60 2.89 24.62
N GLN A 59 -17.92 1.71 25.15
CA GLN A 59 -18.66 1.61 26.42
C GLN A 59 -17.83 2.17 27.57
N VAL A 60 -16.59 1.69 27.74
CA VAL A 60 -15.71 2.13 28.84
C VAL A 60 -15.45 3.63 28.79
N THR A 61 -15.22 4.18 27.60
CA THR A 61 -14.95 5.62 27.43
C THR A 61 -16.20 6.48 27.65
N GLU A 62 -17.39 5.99 27.29
CA GLU A 62 -18.66 6.66 27.60
C GLU A 62 -18.91 6.72 29.11
N ASP A 63 -18.67 5.61 29.82
CA ASP A 63 -18.81 5.55 31.27
C ASP A 63 -17.82 6.50 31.97
N ILE A 64 -16.57 6.53 31.51
CA ILE A 64 -15.57 7.49 31.98
C ILE A 64 -16.00 8.93 31.67
N TYR A 65 -16.52 9.20 30.48
CA TYR A 65 -16.98 10.54 30.08
C TYR A 65 -18.10 11.02 30.99
N ASN A 66 -19.07 10.16 31.29
CA ASN A 66 -20.18 10.45 32.21
C ASN A 66 -19.67 10.67 33.64
N LEU A 67 -18.77 9.81 34.13
CA LEU A 67 -18.15 9.95 35.44
C LEU A 67 -17.33 11.25 35.58
N LYS A 68 -16.76 11.75 34.48
CA LYS A 68 -16.04 13.03 34.42
C LYS A 68 -16.94 14.21 34.06
N ASN A 69 -18.25 14.10 34.32
CA ASN A 69 -19.24 15.17 34.12
C ASN A 69 -19.26 15.72 32.68
N GLY A 70 -19.11 14.84 31.68
CA GLY A 70 -19.11 15.22 30.27
C GLY A 70 -17.81 15.89 29.79
N SER A 71 -16.70 15.70 30.50
CA SER A 71 -15.38 16.19 30.06
C SER A 71 -14.55 15.10 29.38
N LYS A 72 -14.10 15.36 28.15
CA LYS A 72 -13.16 14.47 27.43
C LYS A 72 -11.70 14.64 27.85
N ASN A 73 -11.36 15.65 28.65
CA ASN A 73 -9.95 15.99 28.92
C ASN A 73 -9.15 14.78 29.46
N PHE A 74 -9.74 14.03 30.39
CA PHE A 74 -9.12 12.81 30.93
C PHE A 74 -8.83 11.76 29.84
N LEU A 75 -9.77 11.53 28.92
CA LEU A 75 -9.60 10.58 27.82
C LEU A 75 -8.52 11.04 26.85
N ILE A 76 -8.57 12.32 26.46
CA ILE A 76 -7.61 12.94 25.53
C ILE A 76 -6.18 12.94 26.10
N GLU A 77 -6.01 13.20 27.40
CA GLU A 77 -4.71 13.13 28.07
C GLU A 77 -4.11 11.73 28.00
N ILE A 78 -4.94 10.69 28.19
CA ILE A 78 -4.49 9.30 28.09
C ILE A 78 -4.15 8.93 26.65
N LEU A 79 -4.97 9.33 25.66
CA LEU A 79 -4.65 9.12 24.25
C LEU A 79 -3.30 9.74 23.89
N LYS A 80 -3.08 11.02 24.23
CA LYS A 80 -1.80 11.71 23.99
C LYS A 80 -0.65 10.99 24.68
N LYS A 81 -0.83 10.56 25.93
CA LYS A 81 0.21 9.85 26.68
C LYS A 81 0.57 8.51 26.03
N GLU A 82 -0.38 7.78 25.47
CA GLU A 82 -0.11 6.46 24.88
C GLU A 82 0.43 6.58 23.46
N PHE A 83 -0.13 7.45 22.61
CA PHE A 83 0.19 7.53 21.18
C PHE A 83 1.28 8.55 20.81
N HIS A 84 1.76 9.37 21.75
CA HIS A 84 2.99 10.18 21.56
C HIS A 84 4.27 9.47 22.04
N LYS A 85 4.17 8.21 22.50
CA LYS A 85 5.37 7.42 22.82
C LYS A 85 6.10 7.09 21.51
N GLU A 86 7.42 6.96 21.56
CA GLU A 86 8.16 6.49 20.39
C GLU A 86 7.76 5.04 20.07
N PRO A 87 7.50 4.72 18.79
CA PRO A 87 7.13 3.38 18.37
C PRO A 87 8.30 2.42 18.54
N SER A 88 8.00 1.17 18.92
CA SER A 88 9.04 0.13 19.03
C SER A 88 9.51 -0.41 17.68
N ASN A 89 8.66 -0.31 16.66
CA ASN A 89 8.93 -0.75 15.29
C ASN A 89 8.07 0.03 14.30
N THR A 90 8.60 0.38 13.14
CA THR A 90 7.87 1.04 12.04
C THR A 90 7.95 0.27 10.72
N GLU A 91 8.61 -0.89 10.68
CA GLU A 91 8.94 -1.62 9.45
C GLU A 91 7.74 -1.84 8.53
N THR A 92 6.61 -2.30 9.05
CA THR A 92 5.39 -2.53 8.25
C THR A 92 4.86 -1.24 7.63
N HIS A 93 4.91 -0.12 8.36
CA HIS A 93 4.50 1.19 7.85
C HIS A 93 5.52 1.74 6.84
N ASP A 94 6.81 1.51 7.07
CA ASP A 94 7.90 1.87 6.15
C ASP A 94 7.81 1.11 4.82
N ILE A 95 7.39 -0.16 4.84
CA ILE A 95 7.12 -0.95 3.63
C ILE A 95 5.87 -0.42 2.94
N LEU A 96 4.78 -0.17 3.68
CA LEU A 96 3.56 0.39 3.10
C LEU A 96 3.80 1.77 2.43
N ALA A 97 4.65 2.61 3.02
CA ALA A 97 5.06 3.90 2.43
C ALA A 97 5.76 3.74 1.06
N LYS A 98 6.28 2.55 0.77
CA LYS A 98 6.88 2.20 -0.54
C LYS A 98 5.90 1.58 -1.53
N ILE A 99 4.60 1.53 -1.21
CA ILE A 99 3.53 0.98 -2.06
C ILE A 99 2.63 2.14 -2.53
N PRO A 100 3.06 2.95 -3.52
CA PRO A 100 2.28 4.07 -4.04
C PRO A 100 1.06 3.64 -4.85
N GLN A 101 0.88 2.34 -5.10
CA GLN A 101 -0.28 1.76 -5.79
C GLN A 101 -1.54 1.80 -4.92
N ILE A 102 -1.39 1.72 -3.59
CA ILE A 102 -2.48 2.00 -2.67
C ILE A 102 -2.61 3.51 -2.59
N LYS A 103 -3.58 4.10 -3.30
CA LYS A 103 -3.75 5.55 -3.36
C LYS A 103 -4.40 6.16 -2.13
N THR A 104 -5.23 5.37 -1.44
CA THR A 104 -6.02 5.84 -0.32
C THR A 104 -5.86 4.87 0.85
N VAL A 105 -5.55 5.44 2.01
CA VAL A 105 -5.59 4.77 3.31
C VAL A 105 -6.69 5.44 4.14
N ILE A 106 -7.57 4.64 4.73
CA ILE A 106 -8.54 5.07 5.72
C ILE A 106 -8.19 4.41 7.04
N THR A 107 -8.15 5.18 8.12
CA THR A 107 -7.82 4.64 9.43
C THR A 107 -8.70 5.15 10.55
N THR A 108 -8.94 4.28 11.52
CA THR A 108 -9.56 4.57 12.82
C THR A 108 -8.52 4.90 13.89
N ASN A 109 -7.23 4.91 13.54
CA ASN A 109 -6.13 5.06 14.49
C ASN A 109 -5.87 6.53 14.82
N TYR A 110 -5.51 6.79 16.08
CA TYR A 110 -5.20 8.13 16.58
C TYR A 110 -3.71 8.48 16.46
N ASP A 111 -2.84 7.48 16.34
CA ASP A 111 -1.39 7.65 16.18
C ASP A 111 -1.01 8.27 14.83
N ASP A 112 0.26 8.66 14.70
CA ASP A 112 0.83 9.36 13.53
C ASP A 112 1.81 8.49 12.71
N LEU A 113 1.71 7.15 12.77
CA LEU A 113 2.69 6.26 12.14
C LEU A 113 2.73 6.36 10.62
N PHE A 114 1.58 6.51 9.97
CA PHE A 114 1.52 6.69 8.52
C PHE A 114 2.22 7.99 8.11
N GLU A 115 2.02 9.05 8.88
CA GLU A 115 2.57 10.38 8.68
C GLU A 115 4.08 10.42 8.94
N ARG A 116 4.56 9.68 9.95
CA ARG A 116 5.99 9.57 10.26
C ARG A 116 6.76 8.91 9.13
N THR A 117 6.23 7.80 8.63
CA THR A 117 6.91 6.89 7.68
C THR A 117 6.73 7.28 6.21
N ASN A 118 5.62 7.89 5.83
CA ASN A 118 5.37 8.32 4.45
C ASN A 118 5.44 9.85 4.29
N LYS A 119 6.49 10.34 3.60
CA LYS A 119 6.64 11.77 3.27
C LYS A 119 5.81 12.22 2.08
N ASN A 120 5.28 11.28 1.29
CA ASN A 120 4.44 11.53 0.13
C ASN A 120 2.98 11.20 0.44
N LEU A 121 2.47 11.78 1.53
CA LEU A 121 1.15 11.54 2.10
C LEU A 121 0.45 12.87 2.37
N GLU A 122 -0.83 12.98 2.00
CA GLU A 122 -1.72 14.08 2.39
C GLU A 122 -2.69 13.60 3.47
N VAL A 123 -2.67 14.27 4.63
CA VAL A 123 -3.45 13.88 5.80
C VAL A 123 -4.76 14.67 5.84
N ILE A 124 -5.87 13.95 5.82
CA ILE A 124 -7.21 14.51 5.75
C ILE A 124 -7.95 14.13 7.04
N ARG A 125 -8.22 15.13 7.88
CA ARG A 125 -8.89 14.93 9.19
C ARG A 125 -10.29 15.56 9.23
N ARG A 126 -10.55 16.49 8.32
CA ARG A 126 -11.76 17.33 8.27
C ARG A 126 -11.93 17.95 6.88
N SER A 127 -13.10 18.53 6.63
CA SER A 127 -13.47 19.12 5.33
C SER A 127 -12.49 20.18 4.83
N SER A 128 -11.93 21.00 5.72
CA SER A 128 -10.99 22.06 5.32
C SER A 128 -9.66 21.52 4.81
N ASP A 129 -9.24 20.33 5.24
CA ASP A 129 -7.97 19.74 4.81
C ASP A 129 -8.09 19.28 3.34
N TYR A 130 -9.30 18.98 2.88
CA TYR A 130 -9.58 18.49 1.53
C TYR A 130 -9.35 19.53 0.43
N SER A 131 -9.42 20.84 0.72
CA SER A 131 -9.33 21.89 -0.31
C SER A 131 -7.92 22.13 -0.85
N ILE A 132 -6.90 21.63 -0.16
CA ILE A 132 -5.47 21.88 -0.47
C ILE A 132 -4.69 20.60 -0.78
N ILE A 133 -5.38 19.46 -0.94
CA ILE A 133 -4.72 18.18 -1.16
C ILE A 133 -4.05 18.12 -2.53
N ASP A 134 -2.86 17.54 -2.58
CA ASP A 134 -2.25 17.07 -3.82
C ASP A 134 -2.73 15.64 -4.10
N SER A 135 -3.66 15.51 -5.06
CA SER A 135 -4.24 14.21 -5.45
C SER A 135 -3.24 13.24 -6.07
N LYS A 136 -2.02 13.67 -6.39
CA LYS A 136 -0.93 12.79 -6.87
C LYS A 136 -0.26 12.02 -5.75
N LYS A 137 -0.39 12.49 -4.49
CA LYS A 137 0.13 11.81 -3.32
C LYS A 137 -0.84 10.77 -2.79
N GLN A 138 -0.35 9.90 -1.91
CA GLN A 138 -1.23 9.00 -1.18
C GLN A 138 -2.10 9.82 -0.22
N LEU A 139 -3.38 9.48 -0.09
CA LEU A 139 -4.33 10.18 0.79
C LEU A 139 -4.56 9.36 2.05
N LEU A 140 -4.48 9.98 3.23
CA LEU A 140 -4.83 9.38 4.51
C LEU A 140 -6.09 10.05 5.08
N PHE A 141 -7.17 9.30 5.23
CA PHE A 141 -8.37 9.74 5.92
C PHE A 141 -8.39 9.20 7.35
N LYS A 142 -8.38 10.09 8.34
CA LYS A 142 -8.46 9.72 9.76
C LYS A 142 -9.89 9.91 10.25
N ILE A 143 -10.69 8.84 10.17
CA ILE A 143 -12.14 8.95 10.34
C ILE A 143 -12.59 9.03 11.80
N HIS A 144 -11.74 8.64 12.75
CA HIS A 144 -11.98 8.82 14.19
C HIS A 144 -11.34 10.10 14.74
N GLY A 145 -10.84 10.96 13.86
CA GLY A 145 -10.13 12.19 14.23
C GLY A 145 -8.64 11.95 14.47
N ASP A 146 -7.99 12.98 15.00
CA ASP A 146 -6.53 13.07 15.11
C ASP A 146 -6.12 13.84 16.37
N LEU A 147 -5.00 13.47 16.98
CA LEU A 147 -4.54 14.08 18.24
C LEU A 147 -4.07 15.53 18.10
N SER A 148 -3.79 16.01 16.89
CA SER A 148 -3.56 17.43 16.60
C SER A 148 -4.86 18.25 16.55
N ASP A 149 -6.02 17.61 16.37
CA ASP A 149 -7.35 18.24 16.41
C ASP A 149 -8.31 17.45 17.32
N THR A 150 -8.09 17.59 18.63
CA THR A 150 -8.82 16.84 19.66
C THR A 150 -10.33 17.14 19.69
N LYS A 151 -10.78 18.21 19.04
CA LYS A 151 -12.20 18.59 18.98
C LYS A 151 -13.03 17.59 18.17
N ASN A 152 -12.42 16.98 17.15
CA ASN A 152 -13.09 16.08 16.21
C ASN A 152 -12.81 14.60 16.49
N ILE A 153 -12.22 14.27 17.64
CA ILE A 153 -11.98 12.89 18.05
C ILE A 153 -13.32 12.21 18.36
N ILE A 154 -13.51 11.05 17.73
CA ILE A 154 -14.60 10.12 18.00
C ILE A 154 -14.01 9.03 18.91
N LEU A 155 -14.49 8.97 20.15
CA LEU A 155 -14.05 7.97 21.11
C LEU A 155 -15.20 7.38 21.93
N THR A 156 -16.31 8.10 22.11
CA THR A 156 -17.44 7.65 22.94
C THR A 156 -18.70 7.37 22.10
N ASN A 157 -19.72 6.73 22.68
CA ASN A 157 -21.01 6.52 22.01
C ASN A 157 -21.71 7.85 21.70
N SER A 158 -21.64 8.81 22.64
CA SER A 158 -22.13 10.17 22.45
C SER A 158 -21.48 10.87 21.26
N ASP A 159 -20.20 10.58 20.95
CA ASP A 159 -19.53 11.15 19.77
C ASP A 159 -20.13 10.67 18.46
N TYR A 160 -20.40 9.37 18.34
CA TYR A 160 -21.09 8.84 17.16
C TYR A 160 -22.51 9.37 17.04
N ASN A 161 -23.25 9.44 18.16
CA ASN A 161 -24.60 9.97 18.14
C ASN A 161 -24.61 11.42 17.66
N ASN A 162 -23.74 12.28 18.22
CA ASN A 162 -23.60 13.67 17.78
C ASN A 162 -23.13 13.75 16.33
N PHE A 163 -22.26 12.84 15.89
CA PHE A 163 -21.83 12.74 14.51
C PHE A 163 -23.01 12.51 13.54
N PHE A 164 -23.93 11.60 13.87
CA PHE A 164 -25.12 11.36 13.05
C PHE A 164 -26.18 12.46 13.18
N ILE A 165 -26.42 12.98 14.40
CA ILE A 165 -27.42 14.02 14.66
C ILE A 165 -27.05 15.35 13.99
N GLU A 166 -25.78 15.73 14.00
CA GLU A 166 -25.30 16.98 13.40
C GLU A 166 -25.14 16.88 11.86
N ASN A 167 -25.68 15.82 11.22
CA ASN A 167 -25.55 15.55 9.79
C ASN A 167 -24.10 15.56 9.30
N LYS A 168 -23.12 15.20 10.14
CA LYS A 168 -21.70 15.23 9.73
C LYS A 168 -21.39 14.23 8.62
N VAL A 169 -22.26 13.25 8.39
CA VAL A 169 -22.23 12.31 7.26
C VAL A 169 -22.38 13.03 5.89
N GLU A 170 -22.93 14.24 5.87
CA GLU A 170 -23.10 15.08 4.67
C GLU A 170 -21.96 16.08 4.48
N THR A 171 -20.96 16.08 5.36
CA THR A 171 -19.77 16.93 5.18
C THR A 171 -18.97 16.51 3.95
N VAL A 172 -18.18 17.45 3.41
CA VAL A 172 -17.23 17.17 2.31
C VAL A 172 -16.31 16.00 2.67
N PHE A 173 -15.80 15.97 3.90
CA PHE A 173 -14.93 14.88 4.37
C PHE A 173 -15.60 13.51 4.26
N TRP A 174 -16.80 13.35 4.83
CA TRP A 174 -17.49 12.05 4.81
C TRP A 174 -18.07 11.71 3.44
N THR A 175 -18.39 12.70 2.62
CA THR A 175 -18.76 12.49 1.22
C THR A 175 -17.59 11.90 0.44
N ALA A 176 -16.37 12.44 0.62
CA ALA A 176 -15.16 11.89 0.02
C ALA A 176 -14.86 10.48 0.54
N VAL A 177 -15.00 10.23 1.85
CA VAL A 177 -14.85 8.87 2.43
C VAL A 177 -15.82 7.89 1.75
N LYS A 178 -17.12 8.21 1.68
CA LYS A 178 -18.13 7.36 1.03
C LYS A 178 -17.80 7.09 -0.44
N ASP A 179 -17.40 8.10 -1.18
CA ASP A 179 -16.97 7.96 -2.58
C ASP A 179 -15.81 6.97 -2.71
N ARG A 180 -14.78 7.08 -1.86
CA ARG A 180 -13.64 6.15 -1.88
C ARG A 180 -14.03 4.73 -1.52
N LEU A 181 -14.90 4.56 -0.52
CA LEU A 181 -15.42 3.25 -0.14
C LEU A 181 -16.28 2.62 -1.25
N ALA A 182 -17.01 3.42 -2.03
CA ALA A 182 -17.87 2.95 -3.09
C ALA A 182 -17.10 2.64 -4.40
N SER A 183 -16.05 3.40 -4.70
CA SER A 183 -15.31 3.32 -5.96
C SER A 183 -14.13 2.34 -5.95
N ASN A 184 -13.69 1.86 -4.78
CA ASN A 184 -12.51 1.01 -4.64
C ASN A 184 -12.82 -0.35 -4.00
N HIS A 185 -12.00 -1.34 -4.33
CA HIS A 185 -11.88 -2.57 -3.55
C HIS A 185 -11.27 -2.24 -2.18
N ILE A 186 -11.63 -2.99 -1.15
CA ILE A 186 -11.26 -2.63 0.23
C ILE A 186 -10.45 -3.75 0.86
N LEU A 187 -9.26 -3.41 1.35
CA LEU A 187 -8.44 -4.30 2.15
C LEU A 187 -8.48 -3.89 3.62
N PHE A 188 -9.14 -4.68 4.47
CA PHE A 188 -9.15 -4.49 5.92
C PHE A 188 -7.95 -5.16 6.58
N VAL A 189 -7.10 -4.37 7.24
CA VAL A 189 -5.92 -4.86 7.98
C VAL A 189 -5.90 -4.30 9.39
N GLY A 190 -5.74 -5.18 10.38
CA GLY A 190 -5.70 -4.77 11.80
C GLY A 190 -7.00 -4.14 12.31
N TYR A 191 -8.09 -4.28 11.56
CA TYR A 191 -9.41 -3.78 11.91
C TYR A 191 -10.31 -4.96 12.24
N SER A 192 -11.00 -4.97 13.38
CA SER A 192 -11.79 -6.12 13.80
C SER A 192 -13.16 -6.23 13.12
N LEU A 193 -13.61 -5.21 12.37
CA LEU A 193 -14.99 -5.08 11.86
C LEU A 193 -16.04 -5.15 12.99
N GLU A 194 -15.68 -4.79 14.23
CA GLU A 194 -16.60 -4.80 15.38
C GLU A 194 -17.18 -3.43 15.71
N ASP A 195 -16.65 -2.36 15.11
CA ASP A 195 -17.24 -1.03 15.22
C ASP A 195 -18.57 -0.99 14.45
N SER A 196 -19.66 -1.07 15.20
CA SER A 196 -21.01 -1.10 14.66
C SER A 196 -21.34 0.16 13.87
N ASN A 197 -20.81 1.33 14.26
CA ASN A 197 -21.15 2.59 13.62
C ASN A 197 -20.52 2.67 12.22
N ILE A 198 -19.27 2.25 12.11
CA ILE A 198 -18.58 2.15 10.82
C ILE A 198 -19.21 1.06 9.95
N MET A 199 -19.54 -0.10 10.53
CA MET A 199 -20.22 -1.18 9.79
C MET A 199 -21.60 -0.78 9.27
N VAL A 200 -22.37 0.03 9.99
CA VAL A 200 -23.64 0.58 9.49
C VAL A 200 -23.43 1.43 8.25
N MET A 201 -22.39 2.28 8.23
CA MET A 201 -22.06 3.07 7.04
C MET A 201 -21.66 2.19 5.87
N PHE A 202 -20.79 1.19 6.09
CA PHE A 202 -20.40 0.22 5.07
C PHE A 202 -21.58 -0.53 4.48
N ASN A 203 -22.46 -1.06 5.34
CA ASN A 203 -23.63 -1.81 4.91
C ASN A 203 -24.60 -0.96 4.09
N LYS A 204 -24.71 0.35 4.38
CA LYS A 204 -25.50 1.27 3.56
C LYS A 204 -24.93 1.40 2.14
N ILE A 205 -23.62 1.63 2.03
CA ILE A 205 -22.93 1.74 0.74
C ILE A 205 -23.09 0.45 -0.08
N LEU A 206 -22.80 -0.70 0.54
CA LEU A 206 -22.91 -2.00 -0.13
C LEU A 206 -24.33 -2.30 -0.61
N ARG A 207 -25.34 -1.93 0.19
CA ARG A 207 -26.75 -2.10 -0.19
C ARG A 207 -27.15 -1.22 -1.37
N GLU A 208 -26.63 0.00 -1.45
CA GLU A 208 -26.89 0.90 -2.58
C GLU A 208 -26.20 0.42 -3.87
N LEU A 209 -25.00 -0.15 -3.76
CA LEU A 209 -24.27 -0.71 -4.90
C LEU A 209 -24.83 -2.06 -5.38
N GLY A 210 -25.49 -2.82 -4.51
CA GLY A 210 -26.06 -4.12 -4.82
C GLY A 210 -24.99 -5.11 -5.31
N ASP A 211 -25.29 -5.85 -6.38
CA ASP A 211 -24.37 -6.83 -6.97
C ASP A 211 -23.23 -6.19 -7.79
N HIS A 212 -23.21 -4.86 -7.92
CA HIS A 212 -22.11 -4.10 -8.54
C HIS A 212 -21.07 -3.59 -7.52
N GLY A 213 -21.20 -4.00 -6.25
CA GLY A 213 -20.26 -3.65 -5.20
C GLY A 213 -18.84 -4.14 -5.48
N LYS A 214 -17.85 -3.38 -5.00
CA LYS A 214 -16.44 -3.75 -5.07
C LYS A 214 -16.11 -4.87 -4.08
N GLU A 215 -15.09 -5.66 -4.42
CA GLU A 215 -14.64 -6.78 -3.58
C GLU A 215 -14.04 -6.28 -2.26
N LEU A 216 -14.32 -7.02 -1.18
CA LEU A 216 -13.86 -6.73 0.17
C LEU A 216 -12.94 -7.86 0.63
N PHE A 217 -11.79 -7.50 1.20
CA PHE A 217 -10.78 -8.43 1.68
C PHE A 217 -10.54 -8.19 3.17
N PHE A 218 -10.53 -9.25 3.96
CA PHE A 218 -10.28 -9.20 5.40
C PHE A 218 -9.08 -10.06 5.76
N VAL A 219 -8.11 -9.46 6.45
CA VAL A 219 -6.85 -10.09 6.79
C VAL A 219 -6.76 -10.30 8.29
N SER A 220 -6.60 -11.55 8.69
CA SER A 220 -6.37 -11.91 10.10
C SER A 220 -5.62 -13.24 10.16
N PRO A 221 -4.71 -13.45 11.13
CA PRO A 221 -4.00 -14.72 11.26
C PRO A 221 -4.91 -15.87 11.70
N SER A 222 -6.05 -15.55 12.32
CA SER A 222 -7.07 -16.53 12.66
C SER A 222 -8.42 -15.85 12.84
N ILE A 223 -9.49 -16.63 12.66
CA ILE A 223 -10.87 -16.20 12.93
C ILE A 223 -11.65 -17.35 13.55
N TYR A 224 -12.57 -17.03 14.47
CA TYR A 224 -13.49 -17.99 15.04
C TYR A 224 -14.68 -18.23 14.11
N LEU A 225 -15.36 -19.37 14.26
CA LEU A 225 -16.38 -19.84 13.30
C LEU A 225 -17.52 -18.84 13.05
N PRO A 226 -18.16 -18.23 14.08
CA PRO A 226 -19.16 -17.19 13.85
C PRO A 226 -18.65 -16.00 13.02
N LYS A 227 -17.40 -15.55 13.23
CA LYS A 227 -16.81 -14.48 12.41
C LYS A 227 -16.63 -14.92 10.96
N ARG A 228 -16.17 -16.14 10.74
CA ARG A 228 -16.05 -16.71 9.39
C ARG A 228 -17.40 -16.74 8.67
N LYS A 229 -18.46 -17.19 9.35
CA LYS A 229 -19.83 -17.18 8.81
C LYS A 229 -20.32 -15.78 8.49
N PHE A 230 -20.02 -14.80 9.35
CA PHE A 230 -20.31 -13.40 9.09
C PHE A 230 -19.60 -12.89 7.82
N LEU A 231 -18.30 -13.14 7.66
CA LEU A 231 -17.54 -12.74 6.46
C LEU A 231 -18.12 -13.38 5.20
N GLU A 232 -18.44 -14.67 5.24
CA GLU A 232 -19.10 -15.40 4.13
C GLU A 232 -20.45 -14.76 3.75
N MET A 233 -21.31 -14.46 4.74
CA MET A 233 -22.60 -13.82 4.51
C MET A 233 -22.48 -12.39 3.96
N SER A 234 -21.44 -11.67 4.37
CA SER A 234 -21.16 -10.30 3.92
C SER A 234 -20.37 -10.25 2.61
N LYS A 235 -20.10 -11.39 1.95
CA LYS A 235 -19.27 -11.49 0.73
C LYS A 235 -17.88 -10.85 0.92
N ILE A 236 -17.27 -11.04 2.10
CA ILE A 236 -15.93 -10.57 2.42
C ILE A 236 -14.94 -11.72 2.28
N ASN A 237 -13.97 -11.56 1.39
CA ASN A 237 -12.91 -12.53 1.11
C ASN A 237 -11.92 -12.57 2.27
N TYR A 238 -11.86 -13.70 2.98
CA TYR A 238 -10.93 -13.90 4.08
C TYR A 238 -9.56 -14.35 3.59
N ILE A 239 -8.51 -13.68 4.07
CA ILE A 239 -7.11 -14.03 3.86
C ILE A 239 -6.48 -14.34 5.22
N GLU A 240 -6.10 -15.60 5.40
CA GLU A 240 -5.37 -16.07 6.59
C GLU A 240 -3.90 -15.64 6.50
N SER A 241 -3.59 -14.48 7.09
CA SER A 241 -2.24 -13.91 7.16
C SER A 241 -2.19 -12.84 8.24
N THR A 242 -0.99 -12.45 8.66
CA THR A 242 -0.81 -11.23 9.47
C THR A 242 -0.80 -9.99 8.58
N GLY A 243 -1.05 -8.81 9.16
CA GLY A 243 -0.92 -7.56 8.40
C GLY A 243 0.52 -7.31 7.96
N GLU A 244 1.50 -7.66 8.79
CA GLU A 244 2.92 -7.53 8.48
C GLU A 244 3.33 -8.42 7.29
N ASP A 245 2.99 -9.71 7.34
CA ASP A 245 3.34 -10.66 6.29
C ASP A 245 2.67 -10.29 4.97
N LEU A 246 1.38 -9.93 4.99
CA LEU A 246 0.68 -9.57 3.77
C LEU A 246 1.27 -8.31 3.12
N ILE A 247 1.61 -7.28 3.88
CA ILE A 247 2.23 -6.07 3.33
C ILE A 247 3.61 -6.38 2.72
N LYS A 248 4.40 -7.26 3.36
CA LYS A 248 5.67 -7.75 2.81
C LYS A 248 5.46 -8.48 1.48
N GLU A 249 4.47 -9.36 1.42
CA GLU A 249 4.15 -10.13 0.21
C GLU A 249 3.61 -9.26 -0.92
N ILE A 250 2.76 -8.27 -0.62
CA ILE A 250 2.29 -7.28 -1.59
C ILE A 250 3.49 -6.53 -2.19
N TYR A 251 4.42 -6.09 -1.34
CA TYR A 251 5.59 -5.37 -1.82
C TYR A 251 6.49 -6.25 -2.71
N GLU A 252 6.71 -7.52 -2.33
CA GLU A 252 7.46 -8.46 -3.18
C GLU A 252 6.73 -8.75 -4.50
N ASP A 253 5.41 -8.91 -4.50
CA ASP A 253 4.62 -9.03 -5.73
C ASP A 253 4.81 -7.80 -6.64
N LEU A 254 4.74 -6.59 -6.08
CA LEU A 254 4.94 -5.35 -6.86
C LEU A 254 6.34 -5.27 -7.46
N LYS A 255 7.38 -5.65 -6.70
CA LYS A 255 8.77 -5.68 -7.20
C LYS A 255 8.93 -6.61 -8.40
N LEU A 256 8.16 -7.68 -8.45
CA LEU A 256 8.21 -8.67 -9.54
C LEU A 256 7.28 -8.32 -10.69
N ASN A 257 6.06 -7.88 -10.41
CA ASN A 257 4.96 -7.95 -11.38
C ASN A 257 4.45 -6.57 -11.84
N TYR A 258 4.69 -5.50 -11.08
CA TYR A 258 4.08 -4.20 -11.39
C TYR A 258 4.64 -3.55 -12.66
N ILE A 259 5.96 -3.39 -12.75
CA ILE A 259 6.60 -2.73 -13.89
C ILE A 259 6.44 -3.53 -15.20
N PRO A 260 6.61 -4.87 -15.22
CA PRO A 260 6.29 -5.70 -16.40
C PRO A 260 4.81 -5.65 -16.78
N GLY A 261 3.92 -5.50 -15.79
CA GLY A 261 2.47 -5.40 -15.97
C GLY A 261 1.98 -4.10 -16.62
N LEU A 262 2.81 -3.05 -16.67
CA LEU A 262 2.44 -1.77 -17.32
C LEU A 262 2.02 -1.97 -18.79
N SER A 263 2.63 -2.93 -19.49
CA SER A 263 2.27 -3.23 -20.88
C SER A 263 0.94 -3.99 -21.01
N LYS A 264 0.39 -4.48 -19.91
CA LYS A 264 -0.91 -5.16 -19.81
C LYS A 264 -2.02 -4.25 -19.31
N GLY A 265 -1.72 -2.97 -19.07
CA GLY A 265 -2.66 -1.99 -18.54
C GLY A 265 -2.70 -1.93 -17.02
N ASP A 266 -1.75 -2.57 -16.31
CA ASP A 266 -1.61 -2.35 -14.87
C ASP A 266 -1.09 -0.92 -14.61
N GLY A 267 -1.66 -0.26 -13.61
CA GLY A 267 -1.19 1.00 -13.05
C GLY A 267 -1.13 2.20 -14.00
N THR A 268 -0.50 3.25 -13.51
CA THR A 268 -0.33 4.53 -14.21
C THR A 268 1.14 4.95 -14.29
N ALA A 269 1.46 5.83 -15.24
CA ALA A 269 2.82 6.32 -15.42
C ALA A 269 3.36 7.03 -14.16
N ASP A 270 2.55 7.86 -13.52
CA ASP A 270 2.95 8.61 -12.32
C ASP A 270 3.25 7.66 -11.15
N THR A 271 2.44 6.62 -10.96
CA THR A 271 2.68 5.60 -9.92
C THR A 271 3.91 4.76 -10.22
N ALA A 272 4.13 4.38 -11.48
CA ALA A 272 5.33 3.67 -11.91
C ALA A 272 6.60 4.48 -11.63
N ILE A 273 6.60 5.77 -11.97
CA ILE A 273 7.72 6.67 -11.70
C ILE A 273 7.96 6.78 -10.18
N ASN A 274 6.90 7.00 -9.39
CA ASN A 274 7.01 7.08 -7.93
C ASN A 274 7.55 5.77 -7.33
N PHE A 275 7.04 4.62 -7.76
CA PHE A 275 7.52 3.31 -7.32
C PHE A 275 9.00 3.11 -7.68
N GLY A 276 9.42 3.52 -8.88
CA GLY A 276 10.83 3.55 -9.26
C GLY A 276 11.66 4.40 -8.30
N GLN A 277 11.23 5.63 -8.02
CA GLN A 277 11.94 6.57 -7.15
C GLN A 277 12.11 6.03 -5.72
N LEU A 278 11.05 5.47 -5.15
CA LEU A 278 11.06 4.82 -3.82
C LEU A 278 12.04 3.63 -3.77
N ASN A 279 12.32 3.02 -4.92
CA ASN A 279 13.27 1.93 -5.10
C ASN A 279 14.62 2.37 -5.72
N LYS A 280 14.93 3.68 -5.71
CA LYS A 280 16.19 4.27 -6.20
C LYS A 280 16.43 4.10 -7.71
N ILE A 281 15.35 4.08 -8.49
CA ILE A 281 15.35 3.98 -9.95
C ILE A 281 14.72 5.24 -10.53
N ASP A 282 15.41 5.89 -11.45
CA ASP A 282 14.83 6.93 -12.30
C ASP A 282 14.22 6.22 -13.51
N LEU A 283 12.89 6.26 -13.62
CA LEU A 283 12.14 5.61 -14.70
C LEU A 283 11.56 6.68 -15.63
N GLN A 284 11.79 6.52 -16.93
CA GLN A 284 11.11 7.27 -17.97
C GLN A 284 10.10 6.35 -18.64
N ILE A 285 8.81 6.63 -18.45
CA ILE A 285 7.72 5.87 -19.03
C ILE A 285 7.30 6.50 -20.36
N SER A 286 7.17 5.67 -21.39
CA SER A 286 6.67 6.04 -22.72
C SER A 286 5.30 5.40 -22.94
N LYS A 287 4.41 6.08 -23.65
CA LYS A 287 3.06 5.59 -23.99
C LYS A 287 2.95 5.36 -25.50
N ARG A 288 2.49 4.18 -25.91
CA ARG A 288 2.18 3.84 -27.32
C ARG A 288 0.86 3.08 -27.36
N ASN A 289 -0.12 3.56 -28.14
CA ASN A 289 -1.45 2.94 -28.29
C ASN A 289 -2.09 2.57 -26.94
N ASP A 290 -2.16 3.53 -26.03
CA ASP A 290 -2.66 3.37 -24.66
C ASP A 290 -1.92 2.37 -23.75
N THR A 291 -0.83 1.78 -24.24
CA THR A 291 0.02 0.88 -23.48
C THR A 291 1.27 1.60 -22.97
N LEU A 292 1.64 1.34 -21.72
CA LEU A 292 2.80 1.94 -21.06
C LEU A 292 4.03 1.03 -21.15
N TYR A 293 5.19 1.61 -21.42
CA TYR A 293 6.46 0.91 -21.54
C TYR A 293 7.58 1.70 -20.85
N ILE A 294 8.63 1.01 -20.41
CA ILE A 294 9.87 1.67 -20.00
C ILE A 294 10.59 2.18 -21.26
N GLY A 295 10.81 3.49 -21.35
CA GLY A 295 11.66 4.09 -22.38
C GLY A 295 13.14 4.09 -21.96
N LYS A 296 13.43 4.57 -20.75
CA LYS A 296 14.77 4.60 -20.17
C LYS A 296 14.69 4.38 -18.67
N PHE A 297 15.73 3.77 -18.10
CA PHE A 297 15.91 3.71 -16.66
C PHE A 297 17.36 3.99 -16.27
N SER A 298 17.56 4.53 -15.08
CA SER A 298 18.90 4.72 -14.51
C SER A 298 18.85 4.67 -12.98
N SER A 299 20.00 4.62 -12.31
CA SER A 299 20.01 4.70 -10.85
C SER A 299 19.94 6.16 -10.42
N LEU A 300 19.09 6.46 -9.44
CA LEU A 300 19.01 7.82 -8.87
C LEU A 300 20.26 8.22 -8.09
N LYS A 301 20.97 7.25 -7.49
CA LYS A 301 22.20 7.49 -6.73
C LYS A 301 23.15 6.31 -6.85
N GLY A 302 24.40 6.61 -7.21
CA GLY A 302 25.47 5.62 -7.31
C GLY A 302 25.35 4.72 -8.53
N ILE A 303 26.03 3.58 -8.47
CA ILE A 303 26.03 2.57 -9.54
C ILE A 303 24.84 1.63 -9.29
N GLY A 304 23.93 1.55 -10.25
CA GLY A 304 22.81 0.62 -10.20
C GLY A 304 23.27 -0.83 -10.37
N LYS A 305 22.62 -1.75 -9.65
CA LYS A 305 22.86 -3.18 -9.82
C LYS A 305 21.87 -3.73 -10.83
N THR A 306 22.38 -4.17 -11.98
CA THR A 306 21.59 -4.89 -12.98
C THR A 306 21.85 -6.39 -12.87
N GLU A 307 20.80 -7.19 -13.00
CA GLU A 307 20.87 -8.65 -13.06
C GLU A 307 19.95 -9.12 -14.18
N MET A 308 20.48 -9.88 -15.13
CA MET A 308 19.69 -10.47 -16.22
C MET A 308 19.77 -11.99 -16.07
N LYS A 309 18.61 -12.62 -15.95
CA LYS A 309 18.46 -14.08 -15.90
C LYS A 309 17.77 -14.53 -17.16
N PHE A 310 18.27 -15.58 -17.77
CA PHE A 310 17.66 -16.20 -18.94
C PHE A 310 17.84 -17.70 -18.89
N ASN A 311 16.79 -18.42 -19.27
CA ASN A 311 16.84 -19.85 -19.58
C ASN A 311 16.60 -20.00 -21.09
N LEU A 312 17.55 -20.63 -21.77
CA LEU A 312 17.57 -20.77 -23.22
C LEU A 312 17.39 -22.24 -23.61
N GLU A 313 16.50 -22.50 -24.55
CA GLU A 313 16.43 -23.78 -25.25
C GLU A 313 17.16 -23.65 -26.57
N LEU A 314 18.37 -24.20 -26.62
CA LEU A 314 19.25 -24.06 -27.78
C LEU A 314 18.93 -25.15 -28.82
N PRO A 315 18.52 -24.78 -30.04
CA PRO A 315 18.42 -25.73 -31.15
C PRO A 315 19.77 -26.39 -31.43
N ASP A 316 19.78 -27.69 -31.72
CA ASP A 316 21.01 -28.45 -31.91
C ASP A 316 21.89 -27.90 -33.04
N ASP A 317 21.27 -27.39 -34.11
CA ASP A 317 21.94 -26.78 -35.26
C ASP A 317 22.62 -25.42 -34.95
N LYS A 318 22.17 -24.72 -33.90
CA LYS A 318 22.67 -23.39 -33.52
C LYS A 318 23.45 -23.37 -32.20
N ARG A 319 23.39 -24.45 -31.41
CA ARG A 319 23.94 -24.53 -30.05
C ARG A 319 25.41 -24.11 -29.97
N GLU A 320 26.28 -24.67 -30.81
CA GLU A 320 27.71 -24.38 -30.74
C GLU A 320 28.00 -22.90 -31.04
N ARG A 321 27.30 -22.34 -32.03
CA ARG A 321 27.44 -20.93 -32.41
C ARG A 321 26.98 -19.99 -31.29
N ILE A 322 25.87 -20.31 -30.63
CA ILE A 322 25.33 -19.54 -29.50
C ILE A 322 26.30 -19.55 -28.32
N LEU A 323 26.81 -20.73 -27.95
CA LEU A 323 27.76 -20.87 -26.85
C LEU A 323 29.07 -20.12 -27.14
N LYS A 324 29.56 -20.14 -28.39
CA LYS A 324 30.73 -19.35 -28.79
C LYS A 324 30.47 -17.85 -28.67
N ALA A 325 29.28 -17.36 -29.05
CA ALA A 325 28.92 -15.94 -28.90
C ALA A 325 28.84 -15.53 -27.42
N LEU A 326 28.16 -16.32 -26.57
CA LEU A 326 28.01 -16.04 -25.14
C LEU A 326 29.35 -16.05 -24.38
N ASN A 327 30.25 -16.96 -24.74
CA ASN A 327 31.59 -17.05 -24.14
C ASN A 327 32.59 -16.05 -24.72
N GLY A 328 32.17 -15.18 -25.65
CA GLY A 328 33.06 -14.18 -26.26
C GLY A 328 34.06 -14.75 -27.27
N ASN A 329 33.84 -15.97 -27.76
CA ASN A 329 34.69 -16.65 -28.75
C ASN A 329 34.25 -16.42 -30.21
N SER A 330 33.24 -15.57 -30.44
CA SER A 330 32.80 -15.13 -31.77
C SER A 330 32.66 -13.60 -31.81
N PHE A 331 32.73 -13.02 -33.00
CA PHE A 331 32.44 -11.60 -33.29
C PHE A 331 31.10 -11.40 -33.99
N ASP A 332 30.37 -12.49 -34.29
CA ASP A 332 29.07 -12.42 -34.91
C ASP A 332 28.03 -11.80 -33.98
N ASP A 333 27.20 -10.93 -34.53
CA ASP A 333 25.93 -10.54 -33.92
C ASP A 333 25.04 -11.78 -33.80
N PHE A 334 24.57 -12.07 -32.60
CA PHE A 334 23.64 -13.16 -32.35
C PHE A 334 22.29 -12.63 -31.88
N ILE A 335 21.21 -13.11 -32.50
CA ILE A 335 19.85 -12.76 -32.12
C ILE A 335 19.22 -13.98 -31.44
N LEU A 336 18.88 -13.84 -30.16
CA LEU A 336 18.03 -14.80 -29.45
C LEU A 336 16.59 -14.32 -29.61
N ASP A 337 15.77 -15.04 -30.37
CA ASP A 337 14.35 -14.74 -30.48
C ASP A 337 13.53 -15.45 -29.38
N SER A 338 12.23 -15.17 -29.34
CA SER A 338 11.29 -15.77 -28.39
C SER A 338 11.16 -17.29 -28.51
N GLU A 339 11.59 -17.92 -29.61
CA GLU A 339 11.56 -19.39 -29.73
C GLU A 339 12.66 -20.04 -28.90
N ILE A 340 13.79 -19.36 -28.74
CA ILE A 340 14.96 -19.81 -27.98
C ILE A 340 14.84 -19.43 -26.49
N ILE A 341 14.19 -18.30 -26.18
CA ILE A 341 14.07 -17.79 -24.81
C ILE A 341 12.88 -18.47 -24.11
N ARG A 342 13.16 -19.34 -23.13
CA ARG A 342 12.13 -19.99 -22.30
C ARG A 342 11.69 -19.15 -21.12
N GLU A 343 12.65 -18.53 -20.44
CA GLU A 343 12.39 -17.63 -19.33
C GLU A 343 13.35 -16.45 -19.41
N PHE A 344 12.86 -15.25 -19.09
CA PHE A 344 13.69 -14.06 -19.03
C PHE A 344 13.28 -13.18 -17.86
N SER A 345 14.26 -12.61 -17.15
CA SER A 345 13.98 -11.59 -16.16
C SER A 345 15.14 -10.61 -16.07
N HIS A 346 14.82 -9.33 -16.26
CA HIS A 346 15.75 -8.24 -16.06
C HIS A 346 15.41 -7.49 -14.79
N PHE A 347 16.30 -7.56 -13.82
CA PHE A 347 16.22 -6.84 -12.57
C PHE A 347 17.16 -5.64 -12.56
N PHE A 348 16.69 -4.55 -11.98
CA PHE A 348 17.49 -3.39 -11.65
C PHE A 348 17.18 -2.95 -10.22
N ASN A 349 18.20 -2.86 -9.37
CA ASN A 349 18.06 -2.56 -7.94
C ASN A 349 17.00 -3.42 -7.21
N GLY A 350 16.84 -4.68 -7.63
CA GLY A 350 15.88 -5.62 -7.04
C GLY A 350 14.44 -5.51 -7.55
N ILE A 351 14.17 -4.63 -8.52
CA ILE A 351 12.87 -4.52 -9.22
C ILE A 351 12.98 -5.19 -10.58
N ARG A 352 12.04 -6.08 -10.93
CA ARG A 352 11.97 -6.65 -12.27
C ARG A 352 11.42 -5.59 -13.21
N LEU A 353 12.23 -5.17 -14.17
CA LEU A 353 11.86 -4.19 -15.20
C LEU A 353 11.18 -4.84 -16.40
N ALA A 354 11.58 -6.06 -16.75
CA ALA A 354 11.02 -6.80 -17.88
C ALA A 354 11.07 -8.31 -17.63
N ASN A 355 10.11 -9.03 -18.20
CA ASN A 355 10.06 -10.49 -18.30
C ASN A 355 9.95 -10.93 -19.77
N GLU A 356 9.88 -12.24 -20.03
CA GLU A 356 9.74 -12.82 -21.38
C GLU A 356 8.55 -12.26 -22.17
N GLU A 357 7.47 -11.83 -21.50
CA GLU A 357 6.29 -11.26 -22.17
C GLU A 357 6.55 -9.84 -22.71
N ASN A 358 7.59 -9.15 -22.20
CA ASN A 358 7.94 -7.80 -22.62
C ASN A 358 9.02 -7.75 -23.71
N ILE A 359 9.59 -8.89 -24.09
CA ILE A 359 10.70 -8.95 -25.05
C ILE A 359 10.32 -9.82 -26.26
N THR A 360 10.80 -9.42 -27.43
CA THR A 360 10.63 -10.22 -28.66
C THR A 360 11.94 -10.85 -29.11
N LYS A 361 13.04 -10.11 -28.96
CA LYS A 361 14.38 -10.51 -29.40
C LYS A 361 15.45 -9.92 -28.48
N PHE A 362 16.51 -10.67 -28.25
CA PHE A 362 17.72 -10.22 -27.58
C PHE A 362 18.87 -10.15 -28.59
N HIS A 363 19.49 -8.98 -28.70
CA HIS A 363 20.62 -8.76 -29.59
C HIS A 363 21.92 -8.82 -28.78
N LEU A 364 22.65 -9.92 -28.92
CA LEU A 364 24.00 -10.06 -28.40
C LEU A 364 24.97 -9.51 -29.44
N ARG A 365 25.54 -8.34 -29.13
CA ARG A 365 26.56 -7.69 -29.95
C ARG A 365 27.83 -7.54 -29.14
N LYS A 366 28.97 -7.94 -29.69
CA LYS A 366 30.25 -7.50 -29.13
C LYS A 366 30.40 -6.01 -29.41
N ARG A 367 30.59 -5.22 -28.35
CA ARG A 367 31.00 -3.82 -28.49
C ARG A 367 32.53 -3.80 -28.56
N PRO A 368 33.15 -3.57 -29.73
CA PRO A 368 34.60 -3.42 -29.79
C PRO A 368 35.02 -2.23 -28.94
N ASN A 369 36.02 -2.42 -28.07
CA ASN A 369 36.70 -1.35 -27.37
C ASN A 369 38.07 -1.19 -28.03
N ILE A 370 38.29 -0.07 -28.71
CA ILE A 370 39.58 0.24 -29.34
C ILE A 370 40.14 1.44 -28.57
N GLU A 371 41.26 1.24 -27.88
CA GLU A 371 42.09 2.31 -27.33
C GLU A 371 43.30 2.48 -28.25
N GLY A 372 43.49 3.68 -28.79
CA GLY A 372 44.57 3.99 -29.72
C GLY A 372 44.54 5.45 -30.15
N ILE A 373 45.61 5.89 -30.78
CA ILE A 373 45.67 7.19 -31.47
C ILE A 373 45.02 6.98 -32.83
N PHE A 374 43.99 7.77 -33.13
CA PHE A 374 43.28 7.74 -34.40
C PHE A 374 43.71 8.94 -35.22
N ASP A 375 44.41 8.70 -36.32
CA ASP A 375 44.67 9.71 -37.33
C ASP A 375 43.47 9.74 -38.29
N PHE A 376 42.71 10.83 -38.27
CA PHE A 376 41.63 11.05 -39.22
C PHE A 376 42.22 11.67 -40.49
N ILE A 377 42.29 10.89 -41.56
CA ILE A 377 42.75 11.38 -42.87
C ILE A 377 41.50 11.64 -43.71
N PHE A 378 41.23 12.92 -44.00
CA PHE A 378 40.14 13.33 -44.88
C PHE A 378 40.63 13.36 -46.34
N GLU A 379 39.82 12.87 -47.27
CA GLU A 379 40.17 12.76 -48.70
C GLU A 379 40.42 14.14 -49.38
N ASP A 380 40.04 15.24 -48.73
CA ASP A 380 40.28 16.60 -49.20
C ASP A 380 41.61 17.21 -48.70
N GLY A 381 42.41 16.45 -47.95
CA GLY A 381 43.72 16.87 -47.48
C GLY A 381 43.68 17.96 -46.39
N PHE A 382 42.55 18.13 -45.70
CA PHE A 382 42.52 18.93 -44.49
C PHE A 382 43.07 18.11 -43.31
N GLU A 383 44.25 18.49 -42.83
CA GLU A 383 44.80 18.10 -41.52
C GLU A 383 44.03 18.78 -40.38
#